data_AF-A0A7S1T3S5-F1
#
_entry.id   AF-A0A7S1T3S5-F1
#
_cell.length_a   1.000
_cell.length_b   1.000
_cell.length_c   1.000
_cell.angle_alpha   90.00
_cell.angle_beta   90.00
_cell.angle_gamma   90.00
#
_symmetry.space_group_name_H-M   'P 1'
#
loop_
_entity.id
_entity.type
_entity.pdbx_description
1 polymer ?
#
loop_
_entity_poly.entity_id
_entity_poly.type
_entity_poly.pdbx_seq_one_letter_code
_entity_poly.pdbx_strand_id
1 'polypeptide(L)'
;QSDVGPPVCVDLAISCLNAGRALDACTAVQRMVEGGGNMHLISLISAFTKMSQRCELSEIMRFVEMAVPHVKLDGPPEHLAYLKHFVPLLVMEYMEGAQQSMEKIRSRGISSLAAAGEAVGQLRAEVSNKKTSQITLMDDRLGPYTSACPRESNFFKGDIVYLERRSIATQSAPACPEYNAHDQLGRHMEELEAEVVTLVPTFTLRALGSAAAAANWDGAQVDVFRLANRLTFIRQLAALQTLLGRQKRKGCLLHDVLCPGFGEPTPEACAAATACVPRLCASPPPEVDPSCLHHVAAQVPLMQ
;
A
#
# COMPACT_ATOMS: atom_id res chain seq x y z
N GLN A 1 19.59 -8.69 -31.93
CA GLN A 1 18.42 -8.07 -31.29
C GLN A 1 17.26 -9.01 -31.53
N SER A 2 16.97 -9.91 -30.58
CA SER A 2 15.81 -10.81 -30.71
C SER A 2 14.56 -10.01 -30.36
N ASP A 3 13.56 -10.08 -31.23
CA ASP A 3 12.24 -9.46 -31.03
C ASP A 3 11.54 -10.19 -29.88
N VAL A 4 11.68 -9.66 -28.66
CA VAL A 4 11.09 -10.24 -27.46
C VAL A 4 9.63 -9.78 -27.44
N GLY A 5 8.70 -10.70 -27.70
CA GLY A 5 7.29 -10.35 -27.81
C GLY A 5 6.70 -9.69 -26.55
N PRO A 6 5.62 -8.91 -26.69
CA PRO A 6 4.99 -8.15 -25.59
C PRO A 6 4.74 -8.91 -24.26
N PRO A 7 4.23 -10.16 -24.25
CA PRO A 7 4.00 -10.87 -22.99
C PRO A 7 5.30 -11.18 -22.23
N VAL A 8 6.40 -11.42 -22.94
CA VAL A 8 7.70 -11.72 -22.33
C VAL A 8 8.28 -10.47 -21.66
N CYS A 9 8.00 -9.27 -22.19
CA CYS A 9 8.43 -8.01 -21.59
C CYS A 9 7.71 -7.72 -20.26
N VAL A 10 6.43 -8.06 -20.13
CA VAL A 10 5.66 -7.89 -18.87
C VAL A 10 6.20 -8.83 -17.79
N ASP A 11 6.40 -10.10 -18.13
CA ASP A 11 6.95 -11.08 -17.19
C ASP A 11 8.39 -10.74 -16.78
N LEU A 12 9.19 -10.23 -17.73
CA LEU A 12 10.53 -9.71 -17.45
C LEU A 12 10.47 -8.50 -16.51
N ALA A 13 9.56 -7.56 -16.74
CA ALA A 13 9.39 -6.41 -15.86
C ALA A 13 9.06 -6.86 -14.43
N ILE A 14 8.07 -7.75 -14.25
CA ILE A 14 7.70 -8.28 -12.94
C ILE A 14 8.87 -9.05 -12.30
N SER A 15 9.62 -9.83 -13.08
CA SER A 15 10.81 -10.55 -12.60
C SER A 15 11.91 -9.59 -12.13
N CYS A 16 12.16 -8.52 -12.88
CA CYS A 16 13.10 -7.47 -12.48
C CYS A 16 12.66 -6.78 -11.18
N LEU A 17 11.37 -6.51 -11.01
CA LEU A 17 10.82 -5.99 -9.74
C LEU A 17 10.98 -6.97 -8.58
N ASN A 18 10.77 -8.26 -8.83
CA ASN A 18 11.03 -9.32 -7.85
C ASN A 18 12.53 -9.44 -7.49
N ALA A 19 13.42 -8.92 -8.31
CA ALA A 19 14.86 -8.83 -8.05
C ALA A 19 15.30 -7.46 -7.49
N GLY A 20 14.38 -6.51 -7.28
CA GLY A 20 14.71 -5.15 -6.82
C GLY A 20 15.36 -4.27 -7.91
N ARG A 21 15.22 -4.64 -9.19
CA ARG A 21 15.80 -3.92 -10.32
C ARG A 21 14.74 -3.08 -11.02
N ALA A 22 14.38 -1.95 -10.42
CA ALA A 22 13.32 -1.06 -10.91
C ALA A 22 13.63 -0.49 -12.31
N LEU A 23 14.88 -0.09 -12.53
CA LEU A 23 15.33 0.47 -13.81
C LEU A 23 15.23 -0.55 -14.96
N ASP A 24 15.59 -1.81 -14.70
CA ASP A 24 15.45 -2.90 -15.67
C ASP A 24 13.98 -3.18 -15.97
N ALA A 25 13.11 -3.09 -14.95
CA ALA A 25 11.67 -3.23 -15.13
C ALA A 25 11.08 -2.10 -16.00
N CYS A 26 11.50 -0.85 -15.76
CA CYS A 26 11.13 0.29 -16.60
C CYS A 26 11.60 0.09 -18.04
N THR A 27 12.83 -0.40 -18.24
CA THR A 27 13.38 -0.69 -19.57
C THR A 27 12.59 -1.80 -20.27
N ALA A 28 12.17 -2.83 -19.55
CA ALA A 28 11.35 -3.90 -20.09
C ALA A 28 9.95 -3.40 -20.52
N VAL A 29 9.32 -2.52 -19.73
CA VAL A 29 8.06 -1.87 -20.11
C VAL A 29 8.25 -0.93 -21.29
N GLN A 30 9.34 -0.16 -21.34
CA GLN A 30 9.64 0.71 -22.47
C GLN A 30 9.74 -0.08 -23.78
N ARG A 31 10.45 -1.22 -23.77
CA ARG A 31 10.54 -2.11 -24.93
C ARG A 31 9.19 -2.70 -25.34
N MET A 32 8.35 -3.05 -24.37
CA MET A 32 6.98 -3.48 -24.64
C MET A 32 6.20 -2.38 -25.37
N VAL A 33 6.29 -1.13 -24.89
CA VAL A 33 5.61 0.03 -25.47
C VAL A 33 6.13 0.33 -26.89
N GLU A 34 7.45 0.35 -27.08
CA GLU A 34 8.09 0.53 -28.40
C GLU A 34 7.68 -0.55 -29.40
N GLY A 35 7.43 -1.78 -28.93
CA GLY A 35 6.89 -2.88 -29.71
C GLY A 35 5.37 -2.87 -29.90
N GLY A 36 4.66 -1.81 -29.49
CA GLY A 36 3.19 -1.72 -29.58
C GLY A 36 2.44 -2.67 -28.64
N GLY A 37 3.12 -3.21 -27.64
CA GLY A 37 2.58 -4.12 -26.64
C GLY A 37 1.69 -3.40 -25.62
N ASN A 38 0.84 -4.18 -24.95
CA ASN A 38 -0.01 -3.70 -23.86
C ASN A 38 0.16 -4.56 -22.61
N MET A 39 -0.08 -3.97 -21.45
CA MET A 39 0.00 -4.63 -20.14
C MET A 39 -1.41 -4.87 -19.58
N HIS A 40 -1.72 -6.06 -19.07
CA HIS A 40 -3.02 -6.24 -18.39
C HIS A 40 -3.08 -5.48 -17.06
N LEU A 41 -4.27 -4.99 -16.66
CA LEU A 41 -4.46 -4.27 -15.39
C LEU A 41 -3.99 -5.09 -14.17
N ILE A 42 -4.19 -6.40 -14.17
CA ILE A 42 -3.68 -7.28 -13.10
C ILE A 42 -2.14 -7.27 -13.02
N SER A 43 -1.46 -7.18 -14.16
CA SER A 43 -0.01 -7.08 -14.22
C SER A 43 0.46 -5.71 -13.72
N LEU A 44 -0.27 -4.63 -14.04
CA LEU A 44 -0.01 -3.30 -13.48
C LEU A 44 -0.15 -3.31 -11.95
N ILE A 45 -1.24 -3.87 -11.41
CA ILE A 45 -1.46 -3.97 -9.96
C ILE A 45 -0.34 -4.77 -9.29
N SER A 46 0.04 -5.90 -9.89
CA SER A 46 1.14 -6.74 -9.39
C SER A 46 2.47 -5.98 -9.40
N ALA A 47 2.81 -5.35 -10.53
CA ALA A 47 4.03 -4.57 -10.67
C ALA A 47 4.07 -3.41 -9.67
N PHE A 48 3.00 -2.61 -9.59
CA PHE A 48 2.89 -1.52 -8.64
C PHE A 48 3.03 -1.98 -7.19
N THR A 49 2.36 -3.08 -6.81
CA THR A 49 2.49 -3.67 -5.46
C THR A 49 3.92 -4.08 -5.17
N LYS A 50 4.66 -4.61 -6.15
CA LYS A 50 6.06 -4.98 -5.98
C LYS A 50 6.98 -3.77 -5.92
N MET A 51 6.74 -2.77 -6.77
CA MET A 51 7.53 -1.54 -6.79
C MET A 51 7.36 -0.76 -5.51
N SER A 52 6.11 -0.63 -5.01
CA SER A 52 5.87 0.06 -3.76
C SER A 52 6.72 -0.56 -2.63
N GLN A 53 6.86 -1.88 -2.60
CA GLN A 53 7.62 -2.56 -1.56
C GLN A 53 9.15 -2.40 -1.64
N ARG A 54 9.71 -2.02 -2.79
CA ARG A 54 11.14 -2.22 -3.09
C ARG A 54 11.83 -1.11 -3.87
N CYS A 55 11.07 -0.18 -4.40
CA CYS A 55 11.54 0.86 -5.30
C CYS A 55 11.26 2.22 -4.67
N GLU A 56 12.07 3.20 -5.04
CA GLU A 56 11.83 4.57 -4.62
C GLU A 56 10.58 5.14 -5.29
N LEU A 57 9.96 6.15 -4.67
CA LEU A 57 8.77 6.80 -5.22
C LEU A 57 9.01 7.35 -6.64
N SER A 58 10.20 7.92 -6.90
CA SER A 58 10.59 8.43 -8.22
C SER A 58 10.57 7.33 -9.30
N GLU A 59 11.01 6.12 -8.97
CA GLU A 59 11.01 4.96 -9.85
C GLU A 59 9.59 4.44 -10.08
N ILE A 60 8.78 4.38 -9.00
CA ILE A 60 7.35 4.02 -9.07
C ILE A 60 6.63 4.98 -10.01
N MET A 61 6.83 6.29 -9.85
CA MET A 61 6.22 7.31 -10.70
C MET A 61 6.59 7.11 -12.17
N ARG A 62 7.88 6.97 -12.47
CA ARG A 62 8.36 6.77 -13.85
C ARG A 62 7.76 5.52 -14.49
N PHE A 63 7.67 4.42 -13.75
CA PHE A 63 7.05 3.19 -14.24
C PHE A 63 5.57 3.38 -14.53
N VAL A 64 4.85 4.02 -13.62
CA VAL A 64 3.40 4.23 -13.71
C VAL A 64 3.04 5.14 -14.88
N GLU A 65 3.74 6.26 -15.05
CA GLU A 65 3.58 7.18 -16.19
C GLU A 65 3.76 6.47 -17.53
N MET A 66 4.69 5.52 -17.60
CA MET A 66 4.97 4.73 -18.79
C MET A 66 3.98 3.59 -19.01
N ALA A 67 3.57 2.89 -17.95
CA ALA A 67 2.77 1.67 -18.07
C ALA A 67 1.26 1.95 -18.20
N VAL A 68 0.73 2.96 -17.49
CA VAL A 68 -0.72 3.23 -17.40
C VAL A 68 -1.38 3.50 -18.76
N PRO A 69 -0.78 4.31 -19.67
CA PRO A 69 -1.38 4.54 -20.99
C PRO A 69 -1.52 3.27 -21.85
N HIS A 70 -0.72 2.24 -21.55
CA HIS A 70 -0.65 0.98 -22.29
C HIS A 70 -1.35 -0.17 -21.57
N VAL A 71 -2.21 0.15 -20.59
CA VAL A 71 -2.99 -0.88 -19.89
C VAL A 71 -4.10 -1.40 -20.81
N LYS A 72 -4.02 -2.68 -21.16
CA LYS A 72 -5.12 -3.42 -21.77
C LYS A 72 -6.19 -3.67 -20.73
N LEU A 73 -7.34 -3.04 -20.95
CA LEU A 73 -8.57 -3.28 -20.22
C LEU A 73 -9.43 -4.24 -21.05
N ASP A 74 -9.83 -5.36 -20.46
CA ASP A 74 -10.71 -6.35 -21.08
C ASP A 74 -12.10 -6.26 -20.42
N GLY A 75 -13.17 -6.14 -21.21
CA GLY A 75 -14.53 -6.03 -20.68
C GLY A 75 -15.53 -5.43 -21.67
N PRO A 76 -16.82 -5.29 -21.28
CA PRO A 76 -17.83 -4.59 -22.07
C PRO A 76 -17.44 -3.14 -22.34
N PRO A 77 -17.78 -2.56 -23.51
CA PRO A 77 -17.37 -1.20 -23.89
C PRO A 77 -17.67 -0.11 -22.86
N GLU A 78 -18.82 -0.18 -22.19
CA GLU A 78 -19.26 0.76 -21.15
C GLU A 78 -18.34 0.74 -19.92
N HIS A 79 -17.93 -0.47 -19.50
CA HIS A 79 -16.96 -0.65 -18.42
C HIS A 79 -15.56 -0.22 -18.81
N LEU A 80 -15.19 -0.44 -20.07
CA LEU A 80 -13.91 0.03 -20.58
C LEU A 80 -13.83 1.55 -20.55
N ALA A 81 -14.91 2.25 -20.90
CA ALA A 81 -14.96 3.72 -20.81
C ALA A 81 -14.81 4.20 -19.36
N TYR A 82 -15.55 3.60 -18.42
CA TYR A 82 -15.41 3.88 -16.99
C TYR A 82 -13.96 3.65 -16.51
N LEU A 83 -13.38 2.51 -16.80
CA LEU A 83 -12.04 2.17 -16.30
C LEU A 83 -10.92 2.99 -16.95
N LYS A 84 -11.04 3.31 -18.24
CA LYS A 84 -10.12 4.24 -18.93
C LYS A 84 -10.12 5.61 -18.27
N HIS A 85 -11.24 6.01 -17.65
CA HIS A 85 -11.33 7.25 -16.91
C HIS A 85 -10.79 7.13 -15.47
N PHE A 86 -11.22 6.11 -14.72
CA PHE A 86 -10.92 6.01 -13.29
C PHE A 86 -9.52 5.49 -12.95
N VAL A 87 -8.94 4.59 -13.75
CA VAL A 87 -7.60 4.06 -13.45
C VAL A 87 -6.54 5.16 -13.47
N PRO A 88 -6.47 6.05 -14.49
CA PRO A 88 -5.56 7.19 -14.46
C PRO A 88 -5.81 8.15 -13.30
N LEU A 89 -7.08 8.43 -12.96
CA LEU A 89 -7.41 9.33 -11.85
C LEU A 89 -6.91 8.81 -10.51
N LEU A 90 -7.16 7.54 -10.21
CA LEU A 90 -6.67 6.91 -8.97
C LEU A 90 -5.14 6.93 -8.91
N VAL A 91 -4.50 6.68 -10.06
CA VAL A 91 -3.05 6.70 -10.18
C VAL A 91 -2.52 8.10 -9.88
N MET A 92 -3.08 9.14 -10.51
CA MET A 92 -2.66 10.53 -10.32
C MET A 92 -2.89 10.98 -8.87
N GLU A 93 -4.04 10.67 -8.29
CA GLU A 93 -4.35 10.99 -6.89
C GLU A 93 -3.33 10.37 -5.93
N TYR A 94 -2.98 9.10 -6.14
CA TYR A 94 -1.94 8.45 -5.35
C TYR A 94 -0.57 9.12 -5.55
N MET A 95 -0.19 9.40 -6.80
CA MET A 95 1.09 10.02 -7.13
C MET A 95 1.25 11.39 -6.48
N GLU A 96 0.23 12.25 -6.60
CA GLU A 96 0.20 13.57 -5.99
C GLU A 96 0.30 13.47 -4.46
N GLY A 97 -0.49 12.58 -3.85
CA GLY A 97 -0.45 12.36 -2.40
C GLY A 97 0.91 11.87 -1.92
N ALA A 98 1.53 10.94 -2.65
CA ALA A 98 2.84 10.38 -2.30
C ALA A 98 3.94 11.43 -2.46
N GLN A 99 3.93 12.20 -3.54
CA GLN A 99 4.91 13.27 -3.78
C GLN A 99 4.79 14.37 -2.72
N GLN A 100 3.57 14.81 -2.39
CA GLN A 100 3.35 15.80 -1.33
C GLN A 100 3.83 15.29 0.04
N SER A 101 3.59 14.01 0.34
CA SER A 101 4.05 13.40 1.60
C SER A 101 5.58 13.39 1.69
N MET A 102 6.26 12.96 0.62
CA MET A 102 7.73 12.93 0.59
C MET A 102 8.34 14.32 0.61
N GLU A 103 7.75 15.29 -0.11
CA GLU A 103 8.22 16.67 -0.10
C GLU A 103 8.07 17.29 1.29
N LYS A 104 6.96 17.05 1.99
CA LYS A 104 6.77 17.47 3.38
C LYS A 104 7.85 16.89 4.30
N ILE A 105 8.15 15.60 4.17
CA ILE A 105 9.17 14.91 4.98
C ILE A 105 10.57 15.50 4.72
N ARG A 106 10.91 15.78 3.46
CA ARG A 106 12.21 16.35 3.08
C ARG A 106 12.38 17.81 3.46
N SER A 107 11.32 18.60 3.31
CA SER A 107 11.36 20.07 3.51
C SER A 107 11.13 20.50 4.95
N ARG A 108 10.48 19.67 5.79
CA ARG A 108 10.12 20.02 7.17
C ARG A 108 10.86 19.13 8.16
N GLY A 109 11.45 19.75 9.19
CA GLY A 109 12.05 19.00 10.29
C GLY A 109 11.02 18.22 11.11
N ILE A 110 11.46 17.12 11.73
CA ILE A 110 10.64 16.21 12.54
C ILE A 110 9.76 16.92 13.57
N SER A 111 10.26 17.96 14.25
CA SER A 111 9.51 18.71 15.25
C SER A 111 8.29 19.44 14.66
N SER A 112 8.41 19.98 13.44
CA SER A 112 7.31 20.66 12.76
C SER A 112 6.23 19.67 12.32
N LEU A 113 6.63 18.49 11.85
CA LEU A 113 5.71 17.44 11.44
C LEU A 113 5.03 16.78 12.64
N ALA A 114 5.75 16.60 13.75
CA ALA A 114 5.20 16.10 15.00
C ALA A 114 4.16 17.07 15.59
N ALA A 115 4.40 18.38 15.56
CA ALA A 115 3.42 19.38 15.97
C ALA A 115 2.14 19.38 15.10
N ALA A 116 2.23 18.94 13.85
CA ALA A 116 1.09 18.75 12.96
C ALA A 116 0.40 17.37 13.12
N GLY A 117 0.92 16.52 14.00
CA GLY A 117 0.48 15.14 14.16
C GLY A 117 0.77 14.23 12.96
N GLU A 118 1.67 14.65 12.05
CA GLU A 118 2.06 13.89 10.84
C GLU A 118 3.33 13.05 11.05
N ALA A 119 4.02 13.22 12.19
CA ALA A 119 5.20 12.43 12.53
C ALA A 119 5.30 12.16 14.03
N VAL A 120 6.11 11.18 14.41
CA VAL A 120 6.47 10.87 15.80
C VAL A 120 7.96 10.53 15.81
N GLY A 121 8.72 11.21 16.64
CA GLY A 121 10.16 11.00 16.70
C GLY A 121 10.68 10.51 18.04
N GLN A 122 11.94 10.09 18.04
CA GLN A 122 12.68 9.62 19.22
C GLN A 122 12.17 8.29 19.76
N LEU A 123 11.82 7.37 18.85
CA LEU A 123 11.28 6.06 19.23
C LEU A 123 12.35 4.99 19.10
N ARG A 124 12.30 3.98 19.97
CA ARG A 124 13.03 2.74 19.79
C ARG A 124 12.15 1.70 19.13
N ALA A 125 12.63 1.09 18.06
CA ALA A 125 11.98 -0.04 17.41
C ALA A 125 12.36 -1.35 18.13
N GLU A 126 11.37 -2.19 18.40
CA GLU A 126 11.53 -3.54 18.95
C GLU A 126 10.76 -4.52 18.06
N VAL A 127 11.44 -5.54 17.54
CA VAL A 127 10.82 -6.51 16.63
C VAL A 127 10.04 -7.54 17.45
N SER A 128 8.77 -7.25 17.70
CA SER A 128 7.88 -8.07 18.53
C SER A 128 7.56 -9.43 17.92
N ASN A 129 7.55 -9.55 16.59
CA ASN A 129 7.37 -10.84 15.93
C ASN A 129 8.08 -10.91 14.57
N LYS A 130 9.16 -11.69 14.53
CA LYS A 130 9.99 -11.93 13.33
C LYS A 130 9.25 -12.67 12.21
N LYS A 131 8.20 -13.46 12.50
CA LYS A 131 7.43 -14.17 11.47
C LYS A 131 6.42 -13.26 10.77
N THR A 132 5.86 -12.29 11.49
CA THR A 132 4.83 -11.38 10.95
C THR A 132 5.36 -10.00 10.60
N SER A 133 6.68 -9.81 10.67
CA SER A 133 7.35 -8.53 10.43
C SER A 133 6.78 -7.39 11.30
N GLN A 134 6.37 -7.70 12.52
CA GLN A 134 5.80 -6.70 13.44
C GLN A 134 6.90 -6.01 14.24
N ILE A 135 6.76 -4.69 14.33
CA ILE A 135 7.67 -3.79 15.04
C ILE A 135 6.85 -3.01 16.04
N THR A 136 7.19 -3.10 17.31
CA THR A 136 6.61 -2.27 18.37
C THR A 136 7.53 -1.08 18.60
N LEU A 137 6.95 0.10 18.73
CA LEU A 137 7.68 1.34 18.97
C LEU A 137 7.52 1.74 20.44
N MET A 138 8.65 2.03 21.07
CA MET A 138 8.75 2.47 22.46
C MET A 138 9.33 3.87 22.54
N ASP A 139 8.90 4.66 23.52
CA ASP A 139 9.50 5.97 23.79
C ASP A 139 10.31 5.83 25.08
N ASP A 140 11.64 5.78 24.94
CA ASP A 140 12.55 5.57 26.07
C ASP A 140 12.44 6.67 27.14
N ARG A 141 11.88 7.84 26.80
CA ARG A 141 11.67 8.96 27.73
C ARG A 141 10.52 8.71 28.70
N LEU A 142 9.56 7.88 28.30
CA LEU A 142 8.36 7.63 29.11
C LEU A 142 8.57 6.47 30.11
N GLY A 143 9.59 5.63 29.91
CA GLY A 143 9.89 4.45 30.72
C GLY A 143 9.38 3.14 30.10
N PRO A 144 9.75 1.96 30.66
CA PRO A 144 9.53 0.66 30.02
C PRO A 144 8.05 0.21 29.93
N TYR A 145 7.12 0.91 30.57
CA TYR A 145 5.70 0.51 30.69
C TYR A 145 4.72 1.50 30.05
N THR A 146 5.22 2.58 29.46
CA THR A 146 4.43 3.64 28.84
C THR A 146 4.73 3.59 27.36
N SER A 147 3.74 3.14 26.61
CA SER A 147 3.86 3.11 25.17
C SER A 147 4.07 4.51 24.61
N ALA A 148 4.82 4.57 23.52
CA ALA A 148 4.96 5.74 22.65
C ALA A 148 3.64 6.16 21.98
N CYS A 149 2.48 5.80 22.54
CA CYS A 149 1.20 6.13 21.98
C CYS A 149 1.13 7.65 21.91
N PRO A 150 1.22 8.24 20.71
CA PRO A 150 1.31 9.67 20.61
C PRO A 150 -0.13 10.13 20.74
N ARG A 151 -0.54 10.43 21.98
CA ARG A 151 -1.91 10.88 22.29
C ARG A 151 -2.31 12.13 21.51
N GLU A 152 -1.33 12.82 20.92
CA GLU A 152 -1.48 14.04 20.12
C GLU A 152 -1.20 13.83 18.63
N SER A 153 -0.98 12.60 18.15
CA SER A 153 -0.77 12.38 16.71
C SER A 153 -2.03 11.95 15.97
N ASN A 154 -2.07 12.28 14.68
CA ASN A 154 -3.19 11.97 13.79
C ASN A 154 -2.98 10.63 13.07
N PHE A 155 -2.38 9.65 13.74
CA PHE A 155 -2.19 8.30 13.19
C PHE A 155 -3.40 7.45 13.52
N PHE A 156 -3.81 6.64 12.56
CA PHE A 156 -4.90 5.68 12.68
C PHE A 156 -4.43 4.28 12.28
N LYS A 157 -5.14 3.26 12.76
CA LYS A 157 -4.93 1.88 12.29
C LYS A 157 -5.17 1.81 10.79
N GLY A 158 -4.21 1.20 10.07
CA GLY A 158 -4.22 1.09 8.61
C GLY A 158 -3.50 2.23 7.89
N ASP A 159 -3.02 3.24 8.61
CA ASP A 159 -2.15 4.27 8.02
C ASP A 159 -0.83 3.66 7.54
N ILE A 160 -0.31 4.24 6.47
CA ILE A 160 1.01 3.91 5.95
C ILE A 160 2.01 4.91 6.49
N VAL A 161 3.12 4.37 6.95
CA VAL A 161 4.17 5.14 7.61
C VAL A 161 5.52 4.79 7.06
N TYR A 162 6.41 5.76 7.15
CA TYR A 162 7.81 5.70 6.79
C TYR A 162 8.64 5.77 8.07
N LEU A 163 9.57 4.84 8.23
CA LEU A 163 10.52 4.78 9.33
C LEU A 163 11.87 5.22 8.80
N GLU A 164 12.45 6.19 9.48
CA GLU A 164 13.78 6.69 9.23
C GLU A 164 14.67 6.31 10.42
N ARG A 165 15.76 5.61 10.15
CA ARG A 165 16.76 5.33 11.20
C ARG A 165 17.55 6.59 11.50
N ARG A 166 17.63 6.95 12.77
CA ARG A 166 18.55 8.01 13.22
C ARG A 166 19.97 7.47 13.28
N SER A 167 20.90 8.07 12.53
CA SER A 167 22.31 7.71 12.65
C SER A 167 22.85 8.15 14.02
N ILE A 168 23.64 7.30 14.67
CA ILE A 168 24.23 7.54 15.99
C ILE A 168 25.38 8.57 15.93
N ALA A 169 25.65 9.20 14.77
CA ALA A 169 26.82 10.02 14.52
C ALA A 169 26.89 11.37 15.29
N THR A 170 26.01 11.65 16.25
CA THR A 170 25.99 12.93 16.98
C THR A 170 25.80 12.81 18.49
N GLN A 171 26.37 11.79 19.15
CA GLN A 171 26.44 11.78 20.62
C GLN A 171 27.84 11.76 21.24
N SER A 172 28.93 11.81 20.47
CA SER A 172 30.28 11.85 21.07
C SER A 172 31.41 12.33 20.15
N ALA A 173 31.31 13.54 19.60
CA ALA A 173 32.50 14.22 19.07
C ALA A 173 32.45 15.72 19.44
N PRO A 174 33.46 16.26 20.15
CA PRO A 174 33.55 17.69 20.36
C PRO A 174 33.65 18.38 19.00
N ALA A 175 32.89 19.48 18.85
CA ALA A 175 32.78 20.25 17.62
C ALA A 175 34.15 20.73 17.13
N CYS A 176 34.68 20.08 16.10
CA CYS A 176 35.72 20.66 15.24
C CYS A 176 35.01 21.46 14.13
N PRO A 177 35.20 22.78 14.03
CA PRO A 177 34.40 23.65 13.17
C PRO A 177 34.75 23.60 11.68
N GLU A 178 35.63 22.70 11.23
CA GLU A 178 36.19 22.74 9.86
C GLU A 178 35.72 21.61 8.92
N TYR A 179 34.72 20.79 9.30
CA TYR A 179 34.29 19.65 8.47
C TYR A 179 32.78 19.62 8.20
N ASN A 180 32.18 20.72 7.77
CA ASN A 180 30.72 20.81 7.51
C ASN A 180 30.37 21.25 6.08
N ALA A 181 31.01 20.69 5.04
CA ALA A 181 30.59 20.96 3.66
C ALA A 181 30.55 19.72 2.74
N HIS A 182 31.10 18.57 3.13
CA HIS A 182 31.17 17.40 2.25
C HIS A 182 30.42 16.14 2.72
N ASP A 183 29.80 16.16 3.90
CA ASP A 183 29.10 14.99 4.47
C ASP A 183 27.62 14.85 4.04
N GLN A 184 27.19 15.58 3.01
CA GLN A 184 25.86 15.41 2.40
C GLN A 184 25.82 14.32 1.32
N LEU A 185 26.96 13.78 0.90
CA LEU A 185 27.03 12.64 -0.02
C LEU A 185 27.32 11.35 0.75
N GLY A 186 26.27 10.61 1.09
CA GLY A 186 26.41 9.20 1.50
C GLY A 186 25.74 8.79 2.80
N ARG A 187 24.71 9.51 3.27
CA ARG A 187 23.75 8.86 4.19
C ARG A 187 22.99 7.81 3.39
N HIS A 188 23.46 6.56 3.43
CA HIS A 188 22.57 5.43 3.22
C HIS A 188 21.53 5.50 4.34
N MET A 189 20.46 6.26 4.13
CA MET A 189 19.29 6.20 4.97
C MET A 189 18.71 4.80 4.80
N GLU A 190 18.77 4.01 5.86
CA GLU A 190 18.00 2.79 5.90
C GLU A 190 16.56 3.21 6.17
N GLU A 191 15.70 2.97 5.18
CA GLU A 191 14.31 3.37 5.17
C GLU A 191 13.42 2.13 5.27
N LEU A 192 12.31 2.22 6.01
CA LEU A 192 11.34 1.13 6.08
C LEU A 192 9.92 1.66 6.03
N GLU A 193 9.14 1.14 5.09
CA GLU A 193 7.71 1.41 5.04
C GLU A 193 6.91 0.36 5.82
N ALA A 194 5.92 0.81 6.57
CA ALA A 194 5.09 -0.03 7.42
C ALA A 194 3.62 0.43 7.47
N GLU A 195 2.75 -0.48 7.90
CA GLU A 195 1.33 -0.19 8.19
C GLU A 195 1.12 -0.15 9.71
N VAL A 196 0.35 0.83 10.19
CA VAL A 196 -0.06 0.90 11.60
C VAL A 196 -1.07 -0.21 11.91
N VAL A 197 -0.71 -1.14 12.80
CA VAL A 197 -1.58 -2.26 13.20
C VAL A 197 -2.37 -1.92 14.46
N THR A 198 -1.69 -1.32 15.43
CA THR A 198 -2.22 -1.00 16.75
C THR A 198 -1.59 0.31 17.23
N LEU A 199 -2.37 1.14 17.91
CA LEU A 199 -1.88 2.38 18.55
C LEU A 199 -1.92 2.28 20.08
N VAL A 200 -2.96 1.61 20.60
CA VAL A 200 -3.22 1.42 22.02
C VAL A 200 -3.43 -0.08 22.30
N PRO A 201 -2.81 -0.67 23.34
CA PRO A 201 -1.94 -0.01 24.32
C PRO A 201 -0.53 0.27 23.79
N THR A 202 -0.13 -0.28 22.63
CA THR A 202 1.21 -0.14 22.06
C THR A 202 1.14 0.37 20.62
N PHE A 203 2.10 1.21 20.24
CA PHE A 203 2.25 1.65 18.85
C PHE A 203 3.00 0.56 18.07
N THR A 204 2.24 -0.28 17.38
CA THR A 204 2.75 -1.44 16.66
C THR A 204 2.52 -1.28 15.16
N LEU A 205 3.56 -1.54 14.40
CA LEU A 205 3.64 -1.47 12.97
C LEU A 205 3.85 -2.85 12.37
N ARG A 206 3.42 -3.03 11.12
CA ARG A 206 3.77 -4.19 10.28
C ARG A 206 4.57 -3.69 9.09
N ALA A 207 5.83 -4.09 9.00
CA ALA A 207 6.66 -3.78 7.84
C ALA A 207 6.00 -4.30 6.56
N LEU A 208 5.95 -3.47 5.53
CA LEU A 208 5.32 -3.79 4.24
C LEU A 208 6.30 -4.45 3.25
N GLY A 209 7.51 -4.79 3.70
CA GLY A 209 8.53 -5.51 2.94
C GLY A 209 8.75 -6.95 3.42
N SER A 210 9.98 -7.45 3.29
CA SER A 210 10.32 -8.79 3.80
C SER A 210 10.44 -8.79 5.33
N ALA A 211 10.15 -9.94 5.95
CA ALA A 211 10.36 -10.13 7.39
C ALA A 211 11.82 -9.95 7.80
N ALA A 212 12.76 -10.28 6.90
CA ALA A 212 14.18 -10.04 7.10
C ALA A 212 14.50 -8.53 7.17
N ALA A 213 13.83 -7.71 6.36
CA ALA A 213 14.00 -6.27 6.42
C ALA A 213 13.56 -5.72 7.79
N ALA A 214 12.43 -6.20 8.34
CA ALA A 214 11.96 -5.78 9.67
C ALA A 214 12.92 -6.20 10.81
N ALA A 215 13.52 -7.39 10.71
CA ALA A 215 14.44 -7.89 11.74
C ALA A 215 15.67 -7.00 11.95
N ASN A 216 16.11 -6.27 10.91
CA ASN A 216 17.25 -5.38 11.00
C ASN A 216 16.98 -4.11 11.81
N TRP A 217 15.72 -3.82 12.17
CA TRP A 217 15.31 -2.62 12.90
C TRP A 217 15.23 -2.81 14.41
N ASP A 218 15.53 -4.00 14.92
CA ASP A 218 15.50 -4.27 16.35
C ASP A 218 16.52 -3.40 17.10
N GLY A 219 16.06 -2.68 18.12
CA GLY A 219 16.85 -1.72 18.90
C GLY A 219 17.17 -0.39 18.19
N ALA A 220 16.74 -0.19 16.94
CA ALA A 220 17.04 1.04 16.21
C ALA A 220 16.31 2.25 16.81
N GLN A 221 16.98 3.39 16.87
CA GLN A 221 16.35 4.68 17.13
C GLN A 221 15.78 5.22 15.82
N VAL A 222 14.48 5.53 15.83
CA VAL A 222 13.72 5.82 14.62
C VAL A 222 12.82 7.03 14.78
N ASP A 223 12.58 7.68 13.65
CA ASP A 223 11.52 8.64 13.45
C ASP A 223 10.48 8.05 12.50
N VAL A 224 9.20 8.30 12.78
CA VAL A 224 8.05 7.75 12.05
C VAL A 224 7.29 8.89 11.40
N PHE A 225 7.06 8.79 10.11
CA PHE A 225 6.39 9.81 9.31
C PHE A 225 5.18 9.21 8.62
N ARG A 226 4.06 9.93 8.59
CA ARG A 226 2.88 9.47 7.85
C ARG A 226 3.09 9.65 6.35
N LEU A 227 2.75 8.62 5.58
CA LEU A 227 2.76 8.65 4.12
C LEU A 227 1.35 8.62 3.54
N ALA A 228 1.24 8.91 2.25
CA ALA A 228 0.06 8.58 1.47
C ALA A 228 -0.24 7.08 1.52
N ASN A 229 -1.53 6.73 1.67
CA ASN A 229 -1.93 5.36 1.90
C ASN A 229 -1.99 4.55 0.61
N ARG A 230 -0.85 3.99 0.20
CA ARG A 230 -0.75 3.13 -1.00
C ARG A 230 -1.65 1.89 -0.97
N LEU A 231 -1.95 1.34 0.21
CA LEU A 231 -2.76 0.13 0.32
C LEU A 231 -4.21 0.43 -0.05
N THR A 232 -4.70 1.62 0.25
CA THR A 232 -6.02 2.09 -0.18
C THR A 232 -6.12 2.11 -1.70
N PHE A 233 -5.11 2.68 -2.35
CA PHE A 233 -5.01 2.70 -3.82
C PHE A 233 -4.97 1.29 -4.43
N ILE A 234 -4.12 0.40 -3.91
CA ILE A 234 -4.05 -1.01 -4.38
C ILE A 234 -5.41 -1.70 -4.22
N ARG A 235 -6.10 -1.49 -3.10
CA ARG A 235 -7.44 -2.06 -2.85
C ARG A 235 -8.48 -1.51 -3.83
N GLN A 236 -8.45 -0.22 -4.15
CA GLN A 236 -9.34 0.39 -5.14
C GLN A 236 -9.10 -0.19 -6.54
N LEU A 237 -7.85 -0.31 -6.97
CA LEU A 237 -7.52 -0.95 -8.26
C LEU A 237 -7.95 -2.43 -8.30
N ALA A 238 -7.71 -3.17 -7.21
CA ALA A 238 -8.14 -4.57 -7.11
C ALA A 238 -9.67 -4.71 -7.13
N ALA A 239 -10.40 -3.78 -6.52
CA ALA A 239 -11.86 -3.73 -6.58
C ALA A 239 -12.35 -3.48 -8.02
N LEU A 240 -11.73 -2.53 -8.73
CA LEU A 240 -12.00 -2.27 -10.15
C LEU A 240 -11.72 -3.51 -11.02
N GLN A 241 -10.61 -4.20 -10.80
CA GLN A 241 -10.29 -5.47 -11.46
C GLN A 241 -11.32 -6.56 -11.12
N THR A 242 -11.82 -6.61 -9.89
CA THR A 242 -12.82 -7.59 -9.46
C THR A 242 -14.18 -7.33 -10.14
N LEU A 243 -14.56 -6.07 -10.33
CA LEU A 243 -15.75 -5.70 -11.09
C LEU A 243 -15.70 -6.26 -12.53
N LEU A 244 -14.54 -6.21 -13.18
CA LEU A 244 -14.33 -6.84 -14.49
C LEU A 244 -14.48 -8.37 -14.45
N GLY A 245 -13.93 -9.02 -13.42
CA GLY A 245 -13.90 -10.48 -13.32
C GLY A 245 -15.26 -11.12 -12.98
N ARG A 246 -16.08 -10.47 -12.15
CA ARG A 246 -17.36 -11.02 -11.66
C ARG A 246 -18.49 -11.02 -12.71
N GLN A 247 -18.38 -10.15 -13.70
CA GLN A 247 -19.32 -10.05 -14.82
C GLN A 247 -19.41 -11.30 -15.69
N LYS A 248 -18.34 -12.11 -15.76
CA LYS A 248 -18.38 -13.39 -16.48
C LYS A 248 -19.30 -14.43 -15.83
N ARG A 249 -19.77 -14.23 -14.59
CA ARG A 249 -20.52 -15.26 -13.83
C ARG A 249 -21.94 -14.89 -13.44
N LYS A 250 -22.30 -13.60 -13.35
CA LYS A 250 -23.68 -13.18 -13.01
C LYS A 250 -23.98 -11.86 -13.73
N GLY A 251 -24.93 -11.89 -14.66
CA GLY A 251 -25.39 -10.76 -15.47
C GLY A 251 -26.15 -9.68 -14.70
N CYS A 252 -25.60 -9.23 -13.56
CA CYS A 252 -26.10 -8.06 -12.84
C CYS A 252 -24.94 -7.07 -12.74
N LEU A 253 -25.03 -6.03 -13.55
CA LEU A 253 -24.12 -4.90 -13.56
C LEU A 253 -24.42 -4.03 -12.33
N LEU A 254 -23.42 -3.80 -11.48
CA LEU A 254 -23.49 -2.74 -10.47
C LEU A 254 -23.72 -1.37 -11.16
N HIS A 255 -23.25 -1.21 -12.40
CA HIS A 255 -23.52 -0.07 -13.27
C HIS A 255 -25.00 0.09 -13.62
N ASP A 256 -25.72 -0.99 -13.96
CA ASP A 256 -27.17 -0.92 -14.27
C ASP A 256 -28.02 -0.54 -13.06
N VAL A 257 -27.54 -0.84 -11.85
CA VAL A 257 -28.24 -0.53 -10.60
C VAL A 257 -27.87 0.87 -10.07
N LEU A 258 -26.63 1.32 -10.25
CA LEU A 258 -26.15 2.62 -9.77
C LEU A 258 -26.30 3.76 -10.79
N CYS A 259 -26.39 3.47 -12.08
CA CYS A 259 -26.57 4.43 -13.16
C CYS A 259 -27.80 4.05 -14.04
N PRO A 260 -29.04 4.28 -13.58
CA PRO A 260 -30.24 3.99 -14.37
C PRO A 260 -30.46 4.94 -15.57
N GLY A 261 -29.43 5.67 -16.02
CA GLY A 261 -29.57 6.87 -16.85
C GLY A 261 -28.92 6.86 -18.23
N PHE A 262 -28.33 5.76 -18.71
CA PHE A 262 -27.64 5.75 -20.02
C PHE A 262 -28.32 4.93 -21.13
N GLY A 263 -29.53 4.43 -20.89
CA GLY A 263 -30.42 3.90 -21.91
C GLY A 263 -31.80 3.68 -21.31
N GLU A 264 -32.87 3.88 -22.09
CA GLU A 264 -34.20 3.49 -21.64
C GLU A 264 -34.14 2.01 -21.20
N PRO A 265 -34.43 1.70 -19.92
CA PRO A 265 -34.37 0.33 -19.46
C PRO A 265 -35.43 -0.46 -20.25
N THR A 266 -35.00 -1.51 -20.94
CA THR A 266 -35.96 -2.42 -21.55
C THR A 266 -36.84 -3.01 -20.44
N PRO A 267 -38.13 -3.28 -20.69
CA PRO A 267 -39.03 -3.87 -19.69
C PRO A 267 -38.47 -5.15 -19.06
N GLU A 268 -37.65 -5.89 -19.82
CA GLU A 268 -36.96 -7.12 -19.39
C GLU A 268 -35.84 -6.84 -18.37
N ALA A 269 -35.08 -5.75 -18.51
CA ALA A 269 -34.06 -5.35 -17.53
C ALA A 269 -34.68 -4.89 -16.21
N CYS A 270 -35.80 -4.15 -16.27
CA CYS A 270 -36.58 -3.80 -15.08
C CYS A 270 -37.17 -5.05 -14.38
N ALA A 271 -37.66 -6.03 -15.15
CA ALA A 271 -38.19 -7.28 -14.59
C ALA A 271 -37.10 -8.12 -13.90
N ALA A 272 -35.90 -8.20 -14.48
CA ALA A 272 -34.77 -8.91 -13.89
C ALA A 272 -34.26 -8.25 -12.59
N ALA A 273 -34.16 -6.92 -12.56
CA ALA A 273 -33.80 -6.18 -11.35
C ALA A 273 -34.84 -6.39 -10.22
N THR A 274 -36.12 -6.33 -10.56
CA THR A 274 -37.23 -6.54 -9.61
C THR A 274 -37.32 -7.99 -9.11
N ALA A 275 -36.86 -8.97 -9.90
CA ALA A 275 -36.76 -10.37 -9.47
C ALA A 275 -35.54 -10.65 -8.57
N CYS A 276 -34.49 -9.84 -8.64
CA CYS A 276 -33.28 -9.98 -7.81
C CYS A 276 -33.42 -9.32 -6.42
N VAL A 277 -34.22 -8.26 -6.28
CA VAL A 277 -34.36 -7.51 -5.02
C VAL A 277 -35.06 -8.28 -3.88
N PRO A 278 -36.12 -9.09 -4.10
CA PRO A 278 -36.76 -9.84 -3.02
C PRO A 278 -35.87 -10.92 -2.41
N ARG A 279 -34.89 -11.45 -3.16
CA ARG A 279 -34.00 -12.52 -2.68
C ARG A 279 -32.89 -12.05 -1.75
N LEU A 280 -32.61 -10.74 -1.67
CA LEU A 280 -31.66 -10.18 -0.71
C LEU A 280 -32.32 -9.75 0.61
N CYS A 281 -33.64 -9.62 0.65
CA CYS A 281 -34.39 -9.18 1.83
C CYS A 281 -35.32 -10.26 2.44
N ALA A 282 -35.39 -11.46 1.86
CA ALA A 282 -36.30 -12.54 2.31
C ALA A 282 -35.59 -13.75 2.92
N SER A 283 -34.40 -13.59 3.50
CA SER A 283 -33.84 -14.58 4.42
C SER A 283 -34.03 -14.10 5.85
N PRO A 284 -34.85 -14.77 6.69
CA PRO A 284 -34.80 -14.50 8.12
C PRO A 284 -33.37 -14.78 8.62
N PRO A 285 -32.87 -14.06 9.64
CA PRO A 285 -31.60 -14.41 10.25
C PRO A 285 -31.67 -15.87 10.71
N PRO A 286 -30.62 -16.69 10.52
CA PRO A 286 -30.61 -18.03 11.08
C PRO A 286 -30.77 -17.89 12.59
N GLU A 287 -31.78 -18.56 13.15
CA GLU A 287 -31.89 -18.76 14.59
C GLU A 287 -30.58 -19.35 15.07
N VAL A 288 -29.87 -18.60 15.91
CA VAL A 288 -28.66 -19.07 16.57
C VAL A 288 -29.12 -20.08 17.61
N ASP A 289 -28.90 -21.36 17.31
CA ASP A 289 -29.06 -22.42 18.30
C ASP A 289 -28.07 -22.17 19.45
N PRO A 290 -28.54 -21.88 20.68
CA PRO A 290 -27.66 -21.58 21.81
C PRO A 290 -26.81 -22.78 22.25
N SER A 291 -27.03 -23.98 21.69
CA SER A 291 -26.20 -25.16 21.94
C SER A 291 -24.88 -25.18 21.16
N CYS A 292 -24.67 -24.30 20.17
CA CYS A 292 -23.41 -24.22 19.41
C CYS A 292 -22.34 -23.29 20.02
N LEU A 293 -22.61 -22.62 21.15
CA LEU A 293 -21.67 -21.68 21.78
C LEU A 293 -20.70 -22.30 22.81
N HIS A 294 -20.73 -23.62 23.02
CA HIS A 294 -19.88 -24.29 24.03
C HIS A 294 -18.74 -25.17 23.48
N HIS A 295 -18.41 -25.14 22.18
CA HIS A 295 -17.38 -26.02 21.61
C HIS A 295 -16.20 -25.37 20.88
N VAL A 296 -15.96 -24.07 21.04
CA VAL A 296 -14.75 -23.41 20.46
C VAL A 296 -13.85 -22.74 21.52
N ALA A 297 -14.13 -22.93 22.81
CA ALA A 297 -13.34 -22.35 23.91
C ALA A 297 -12.34 -23.31 24.57
N ALA A 298 -12.00 -24.45 23.95
CA ALA A 298 -11.06 -25.41 24.53
C ALA A 298 -10.11 -25.97 23.46
N GLN A 299 -9.04 -25.24 23.16
CA GLN A 299 -7.75 -25.77 22.69
C GLN A 299 -6.70 -24.65 22.62
N VAL A 300 -6.25 -24.20 23.79
CA VAL A 300 -4.94 -23.57 23.98
C VAL A 300 -4.28 -24.30 25.15
N PRO A 301 -3.22 -25.09 24.93
CA PRO A 301 -2.42 -25.56 26.06
C PRO A 301 -1.55 -24.40 26.55
N LEU A 302 -1.88 -23.91 27.74
CA LEU A 302 -0.92 -23.24 28.61
C LEU A 302 0.18 -24.25 28.95
N MET A 303 1.43 -23.96 28.61
CA MET A 303 2.57 -24.52 29.32
C MET A 303 3.26 -23.40 30.10
N GLN A 304 3.44 -23.74 31.38
CA GLN A 304 4.31 -23.09 32.35
C GLN A 304 5.77 -23.15 31.90
#